data_AF-A0A1F4QQX5-F1
#
_entry.id   AF-A0A1F4QQX5-F1
#
_cell.length_a   1.000
_cell.length_b   1.000
_cell.length_c   1.000
_cell.angle_alpha   90.00
_cell.angle_beta   90.00
_cell.angle_gamma   90.00
#
_symmetry.space_group_name_H-M   'P 1'
#
loop_
_entity.id
_entity.type
_entity.pdbx_description
1 polymer ?
#
loop_
_entity_poly.entity_id
_entity_poly.type
_entity_poly.pdbx_seq_one_letter_code
_entity_poly.pdbx_strand_id
1 'polypeptide(L)'
;MTKTVNALKARKNLGQLLEEVYYKGDQYVIERAGRPMAAVVPVWQLEEWQKRRDRFFGMVEELRRKHKAVKPEVIEREVKEAVRAVRAKTTRRKA
;
A
#
# COMPACT_ATOMS: atom_id res chain seq x y z
N MET A 1 2.60 -2.28 -16.12
CA MET A 1 1.46 -1.34 -16.24
C MET A 1 0.22 -2.00 -15.63
N THR A 2 -0.72 -1.25 -15.02
CA THR A 2 -1.99 -1.83 -14.54
C THR A 2 -3.02 -1.83 -15.65
N LYS A 3 -3.53 -3.02 -15.97
CA LYS A 3 -4.50 -3.27 -17.04
C LYS A 3 -5.75 -3.93 -16.44
N THR A 4 -6.86 -3.81 -17.15
CA THR A 4 -8.12 -4.43 -16.74
C THR A 4 -8.52 -5.50 -17.75
N VAL A 5 -9.02 -6.65 -17.26
CA VAL A 5 -9.45 -7.76 -18.10
C VAL A 5 -10.73 -8.39 -17.56
N ASN A 6 -11.68 -8.70 -18.45
CA ASN A 6 -12.88 -9.44 -18.06
C ASN A 6 -12.51 -10.89 -17.66
N ALA A 7 -13.17 -11.44 -16.63
CA ALA A 7 -12.98 -12.79 -16.13
C ALA A 7 -13.04 -13.88 -17.21
N LEU A 8 -13.93 -13.75 -18.20
CA LEU A 8 -14.03 -14.70 -19.32
C LEU A 8 -12.78 -14.65 -20.22
N LYS A 9 -12.23 -13.46 -20.44
CA LYS A 9 -11.01 -13.26 -21.25
C LYS A 9 -9.76 -13.71 -20.48
N ALA A 10 -9.71 -13.45 -19.18
CA ALA A 10 -8.65 -13.95 -18.30
C ALA A 10 -8.61 -15.48 -18.28
N ARG A 11 -9.77 -16.14 -18.16
CA ARG A 11 -9.87 -17.61 -18.21
C ARG A 11 -9.37 -18.19 -19.53
N LYS A 12 -9.69 -17.56 -20.66
CA LYS A 12 -9.28 -18.04 -21.99
C LYS A 12 -7.78 -17.85 -22.25
N ASN A 13 -7.17 -16.80 -21.68
CA ASN A 13 -5.79 -16.40 -21.99
C ASN A 13 -4.89 -16.42 -20.75
N LEU A 14 -5.12 -17.35 -19.82
CA LEU A 14 -4.43 -17.33 -18.52
C LEU A 14 -2.91 -17.48 -18.67
N GLY A 15 -2.45 -18.37 -19.55
CA GLY A 15 -1.00 -18.58 -19.79
C GLY A 15 -0.28 -17.31 -20.23
N GLN A 16 -0.78 -16.65 -21.28
CA GLN A 16 -0.22 -15.38 -21.75
C GLN A 16 -0.26 -14.29 -20.67
N LEU A 17 -1.36 -14.22 -19.90
CA LEU A 17 -1.48 -13.25 -18.81
C LEU A 17 -0.37 -13.46 -17.77
N LEU A 18 -0.09 -14.71 -17.39
CA LEU A 18 0.99 -15.05 -16.45
C LEU A 18 2.38 -14.72 -17.01
N GLU A 19 2.64 -14.97 -18.30
CA GLU A 19 3.91 -14.59 -18.94
C GLU A 19 4.12 -13.07 -18.92
N GLU A 20 3.10 -12.29 -19.23
CA GLU A 20 3.20 -10.82 -19.20
C GLU A 20 3.41 -10.29 -17.77
N VAL A 21 2.74 -10.89 -16.78
CA VAL A 21 2.97 -10.56 -15.37
C VAL A 21 4.41 -10.89 -14.96
N TYR A 22 4.90 -12.08 -15.33
CA TYR A 22 6.23 -12.54 -14.93
C TYR A 22 7.36 -11.79 -15.65
N TYR A 23 7.35 -11.74 -16.98
CA TYR A 23 8.45 -11.19 -17.78
C TYR A 23 8.37 -9.68 -17.97
N LYS A 24 7.17 -9.10 -18.04
CA LYS A 24 6.99 -7.65 -18.29
C LYS A 24 6.65 -6.85 -17.03
N GLY A 25 6.39 -7.53 -15.90
CA GLY A 25 5.95 -6.88 -14.67
C GLY A 25 4.56 -6.24 -14.80
N ASP A 26 3.74 -6.73 -15.73
CA ASP A 26 2.37 -6.24 -15.88
C ASP A 26 1.50 -6.66 -14.69
N GLN A 27 0.44 -5.86 -14.45
CA GLN A 27 -0.52 -6.10 -13.40
C GLN A 27 -1.92 -6.11 -14.02
N TYR A 28 -2.73 -7.07 -13.63
CA TYR A 28 -4.07 -7.23 -14.19
C TYR A 28 -5.13 -7.17 -13.10
N VAL A 29 -6.13 -6.32 -13.27
CA VAL A 29 -7.38 -6.36 -12.50
C VAL A 29 -8.39 -7.19 -13.29
N ILE A 30 -8.84 -8.28 -12.70
CA ILE A 30 -9.86 -9.15 -13.27
C ILE A 30 -11.23 -8.65 -12.82
N GLU A 31 -12.10 -8.37 -13.79
CA GLU A 31 -13.45 -7.85 -13.55
C GLU A 31 -14.54 -8.79 -14.07
N ARG A 32 -15.72 -8.73 -13.45
CA ARG A 32 -16.95 -9.34 -13.97
C ARG A 32 -18.10 -8.35 -13.87
N ALA A 33 -18.79 -8.11 -14.98
CA ALA A 33 -19.86 -7.11 -15.06
C ALA A 33 -19.44 -5.73 -14.51
N GLY A 34 -18.22 -5.28 -14.83
CA GLY A 34 -17.65 -4.00 -14.37
C GLY A 34 -17.23 -3.95 -12.90
N ARG A 35 -17.31 -5.07 -12.16
CA ARG A 35 -16.86 -5.15 -10.78
C ARG A 35 -15.47 -5.80 -10.69
N PRO A 36 -14.48 -5.15 -10.06
CA PRO A 36 -13.17 -5.75 -9.80
C PRO A 36 -13.31 -6.90 -8.79
N MET A 37 -12.79 -8.06 -9.16
CA MET A 37 -12.88 -9.29 -8.36
C MET A 37 -11.54 -9.74 -7.81
N ALA A 38 -10.47 -9.63 -8.60
CA ALA A 38 -9.15 -10.08 -8.23
C ALA A 38 -8.08 -9.28 -8.97
N ALA A 39 -6.84 -9.32 -8.47
CA ALA A 39 -5.68 -8.81 -9.18
C ALA A 39 -4.63 -9.91 -9.35
N VAL A 40 -3.98 -9.92 -10.50
CA VAL A 40 -2.79 -10.75 -10.77
C VAL A 40 -1.60 -9.82 -10.84
N VAL A 41 -0.61 -10.10 -9.99
CA VAL A 41 0.60 -9.29 -9.83
C VAL A 41 1.83 -10.20 -9.79
N PRO A 42 3.02 -9.66 -10.08
CA PRO A 42 4.25 -10.43 -9.92
C PRO A 42 4.44 -10.90 -8.47
N VAL A 43 4.97 -12.12 -8.29
CA VAL A 43 5.15 -12.72 -6.96
C VAL A 43 6.04 -11.86 -6.06
N TRP A 44 7.17 -11.37 -6.58
CA TRP A 44 8.08 -10.50 -5.85
C TRP A 44 7.38 -9.24 -5.31
N GLN A 45 6.41 -8.71 -6.06
CA GLN A 45 5.68 -7.52 -5.67
C GLN A 45 4.67 -7.82 -4.56
N LEU A 46 3.99 -8.97 -4.64
CA LEU A 46 3.11 -9.45 -3.57
C LEU A 46 3.88 -9.64 -2.25
N GLU A 47 5.04 -10.29 -2.33
CA GLU A 47 5.91 -10.48 -1.16
C GLU A 47 6.41 -9.17 -0.57
N GLU A 48 6.79 -8.21 -1.42
CA GLU A 48 7.25 -6.91 -0.95
C GLU A 48 6.12 -6.13 -0.26
N TRP A 49 4.89 -6.22 -0.76
CA TRP A 49 3.72 -5.64 -0.10
C TRP A 49 3.43 -6.26 1.25
N GLN A 50 3.53 -7.59 1.36
CA GLN A 50 3.38 -8.31 2.63
C GLN A 50 4.46 -7.87 3.62
N LYS A 51 5.74 -7.92 3.22
CA LYS A 51 6.86 -7.49 4.07
C LYS A 51 6.73 -6.03 4.51
N ARG A 52 6.31 -5.13 3.61
CA ARG A 52 6.07 -3.71 3.95
C ARG A 52 4.94 -3.56 4.97
N ARG A 53 3.84 -4.28 4.77
CA ARG A 53 2.69 -4.29 5.68
C ARG A 53 3.09 -4.79 7.07
N ASP A 54 3.81 -5.90 7.14
CA ASP A 54 4.23 -6.51 8.40
C ASP A 54 5.19 -5.59 9.17
N ARG A 55 6.17 -4.99 8.48
CA ARG A 55 7.06 -3.98 9.09
C ARG A 55 6.29 -2.78 9.62
N PHE A 56 5.35 -2.26 8.83
CA PHE A 56 4.54 -1.11 9.24
C PHE A 56 3.72 -1.41 10.50
N PHE A 57 2.97 -2.52 10.50
CA PHE A 57 2.16 -2.89 11.67
C PHE A 57 3.02 -3.25 12.88
N GLY A 58 4.17 -3.90 12.69
CA GLY A 58 5.13 -4.15 13.75
C GLY A 58 5.61 -2.86 14.42
N MET A 59 5.96 -1.85 13.61
CA MET A 59 6.37 -0.53 14.11
C MET A 59 5.23 0.16 14.87
N VAL A 60 4.00 0.14 14.35
CA VAL A 60 2.82 0.73 15.03
C VAL A 60 2.56 0.05 16.37
N GLU A 61 2.62 -1.28 16.43
CA GLU A 61 2.44 -2.03 17.67
C GLU A 61 3.55 -1.73 18.69
N GLU A 62 4.80 -1.60 18.25
CA GLU A 62 5.90 -1.22 19.13
C GLU A 62 5.69 0.19 19.73
N LEU A 63 5.33 1.16 18.90
CA LEU A 63 4.98 2.52 19.33
C LEU A 63 3.82 2.51 20.33
N ARG A 64 2.76 1.76 20.04
CA ARG A 64 1.60 1.61 20.93
C ARG A 64 1.99 1.01 22.28
N ARG A 65 2.85 -0.02 22.29
CA ARG A 65 3.35 -0.64 23.53
C ARG A 65 4.15 0.36 24.36
N LYS A 66 5.06 1.12 23.75
CA LYS A 66 5.86 2.15 24.44
C LYS A 66 5.02 3.27 25.05
N HIS A 67 3.89 3.61 24.43
CA HIS A 67 3.03 4.72 24.86
C HIS A 67 1.72 4.27 25.52
N LYS A 68 1.61 3.01 25.95
CA LYS A 68 0.38 2.44 26.53
C LYS A 68 -0.13 3.19 27.76
N ALA A 69 0.77 3.81 28.53
CA ALA A 69 0.45 4.58 29.73
C ALA A 69 0.05 6.04 29.44
N VAL A 70 0.20 6.51 28.19
CA VAL A 70 -0.11 7.88 27.79
C VAL A 70 -1.54 7.94 27.26
N LYS A 71 -2.31 8.92 27.72
CA LYS A 71 -3.68 9.13 27.24
C LYS A 71 -3.67 9.54 25.75
N PRO A 72 -4.59 9.05 24.91
CA PRO A 72 -4.63 9.34 23.48
C PRO A 72 -4.61 10.84 23.15
N GLU A 73 -5.28 11.67 23.95
CA GLU A 73 -5.41 13.12 23.72
C GLU A 73 -4.07 13.84 23.87
N VAL A 74 -3.19 13.33 24.73
CA VAL A 74 -1.84 13.87 24.92
C VAL A 74 -0.97 13.55 23.70
N ILE A 75 -1.04 12.30 23.21
CA ILE A 75 -0.33 11.87 22.00
C ILE A 75 -0.78 12.70 20.80
N GLU A 76 -2.08 12.90 20.63
CA GLU A 76 -2.63 13.67 19.50
C GLU A 76 -2.17 15.13 19.51
N ARG A 77 -2.16 15.76 20.70
CA ARG A 77 -1.67 17.13 20.86
C ARG A 77 -0.20 17.25 20.47
N GLU A 78 0.65 16.36 20.98
CA GLU A 78 2.09 16.37 20.71
C GLU A 78 2.41 16.11 19.23
N VAL A 79 1.72 15.15 18.60
CA VAL A 79 1.86 14.89 17.16
C VAL A 79 1.46 16.13 16.34
N LYS A 80 0.36 16.80 16.70
CA LYS A 80 -0.11 18.01 16.00
C LYS A 80 0.89 19.16 16.12
N GLU A 81 1.48 19.34 17.30
CA GLU A 81 2.52 20.34 17.54
C GLU A 81 3.78 20.06 16.73
N ALA A 82 4.27 18.82 16.74
CA ALA A 82 5.42 18.40 15.96
C ALA A 82 5.22 18.61 14.44
N VAL A 83 4.05 18.24 13.90
CA VAL A 83 3.71 18.45 12.48
C VAL A 83 3.70 19.94 12.12
N ARG A 84 3.13 20.79 12.99
CA ARG A 84 3.12 22.25 12.79
C ARG A 84 4.55 22.81 12.75
N ALA A 85 5.41 22.38 13.66
CA ALA A 85 6.80 22.82 13.73
C ALA A 85 7.60 22.47 12.46
N VAL A 86 7.43 21.25 11.93
CA VAL A 86 8.08 20.83 10.68
C VAL A 86 7.58 21.66 9.49
N ARG A 87 6.25 21.83 9.36
CA ARG A 87 5.66 22.62 8.26
C ARG A 87 6.13 24.07 8.28
N ALA A 88 6.18 24.71 9.45
CA ALA A 88 6.66 26.08 9.59
C ALA A 88 8.14 26.25 9.20
N LYS A 89 9.00 25.27 9.51
CA LYS A 89 10.41 25.26 9.09
C LYS A 89 10.57 25.13 7.57
N THR A 90 9.75 24.33 6.93
CA THR A 90 9.76 24.18 5.46
C THR A 90 9.33 25.46 4.74
N THR A 91 8.33 26.18 5.28
CA THR A 91 7.88 27.47 4.73
C THR A 91 8.94 28.57 4.88
N ARG A 92 9.67 28.60 6.00
CA ARG A 92 10.80 29.53 6.22
C ARG A 92 12.02 29.29 5.32
N ARG A 93 12.15 28.12 4.72
CA ARG A 93 13.30 27.77 3.85
C ARG A 93 13.04 28.09 2.36
N LYS A 94 11.83 28.52 2.01
CA LYS A 94 11.40 28.90 0.65
C LYS A 94 11.17 30.42 0.50
N ALA A 95 11.33 31.19 1.57
CA ALA A 95 11.31 32.66 1.56
C ALA A 95 12.74 33.17 1.74
#